data_AF-A0A644US68-F1
#
_entry.id   AF-A0A644US68-F1
#
_cell.length_a   1.000
_cell.length_b   1.000
_cell.length_c   1.000
_cell.angle_alpha   90.00
_cell.angle_beta   90.00
_cell.angle_gamma   90.00
#
_symmetry.space_group_name_H-M   'P 1'
#
loop_
_entity.id
_entity.type
_entity.pdbx_description
1 polymer ?
#
loop_
_entity_poly.entity_id
_entity_poly.type
_entity_poly.pdbx_seq_one_letter_code
_entity_poly.pdbx_strand_id
1 'polypeptide(L)'
;MIINITPKANRFISEQGNALLIKIEQKLACCCGGSKTSSYPSVQLGKPESHEISEYKQREVEGVNIFCHSTAEKLADTMNIDVDIEGENISSRMVMRRLPEKNPNN
;
A
#
# COMPACT_ATOMS: atom_id res chain seq x y z
N MET A 1 4.52 10.25 -6.31
CA MET A 1 4.06 8.85 -6.18
C MET A 1 2.95 8.52 -7.19
N ILE A 2 3.10 7.45 -7.97
CA ILE A 2 2.04 6.91 -8.85
C ILE A 2 1.49 5.63 -8.21
N ILE A 3 0.16 5.50 -8.16
CA ILE A 3 -0.53 4.29 -7.69
C ILE A 3 -1.33 3.71 -8.84
N ASN A 4 -1.07 2.44 -9.16
CA ASN A 4 -1.95 1.66 -10.02
C ASN A 4 -2.65 0.61 -9.17
N ILE A 5 -3.94 0.44 -9.37
CA ILE A 5 -4.74 -0.58 -8.68
C ILE A 5 -5.14 -1.61 -9.75
N THR A 6 -4.82 -2.89 -9.53
CA THR A 6 -5.23 -3.90 -10.51
C THR A 6 -6.75 -4.02 -10.54
N PRO A 7 -7.38 -4.41 -11.66
CA PRO A 7 -8.83 -4.60 -11.72
C PRO A 7 -9.36 -5.56 -10.65
N LYS A 8 -8.58 -6.59 -10.31
CA LYS A 8 -8.90 -7.55 -9.24
C LYS A 8 -8.88 -6.88 -7.86
N ALA A 9 -7.86 -6.08 -7.58
CA ALA A 9 -7.77 -5.31 -6.35
C ALA A 9 -8.87 -4.24 -6.25
N ASN A 10 -9.16 -3.53 -7.34
CA ASN A 10 -10.19 -2.49 -7.38
C ASN A 10 -11.57 -3.08 -7.04
N ARG A 11 -11.94 -4.20 -7.70
CA ARG A 11 -13.17 -4.92 -7.36
C ARG A 11 -13.23 -5.30 -5.88
N PHE A 12 -12.16 -5.88 -5.35
CA PHE A 12 -12.12 -6.28 -3.95
C PHE A 12 -12.25 -5.08 -2.99
N ILE A 13 -11.55 -3.97 -3.26
CA ILE A 13 -11.64 -2.74 -2.46
C ILE A 13 -13.07 -2.18 -2.51
N SER A 14 -13.75 -2.29 -3.66
CA SER A 14 -15.11 -1.80 -3.81
C SER A 14 -16.14 -2.59 -2.99
N GLU A 15 -15.94 -3.89 -2.85
CA GLU A 15 -16.76 -4.76 -1.99
C GLU A 15 -16.54 -4.47 -0.49
N GLN A 16 -15.43 -3.81 -0.14
CA GLN A 16 -15.00 -3.55 1.25
C GLN A 16 -15.13 -2.06 1.66
N GLY A 17 -15.78 -1.23 0.84
CA GLY A 17 -16.10 0.16 1.19
C GLY A 17 -15.25 1.23 0.50
N ASN A 18 -14.56 0.90 -0.60
CA ASN A 18 -13.84 1.85 -1.46
C ASN A 18 -12.78 2.69 -0.73
N ALA A 19 -12.12 2.13 0.28
CA ALA A 19 -11.11 2.82 1.07
C ALA A 19 -9.86 1.95 1.23
N LEU A 20 -8.70 2.58 1.00
CA LEU A 20 -7.39 1.96 1.11
C LEU A 20 -6.46 2.84 1.95
N LEU A 21 -5.81 2.23 2.92
CA LEU A 21 -4.80 2.84 3.77
C LEU A 21 -3.40 2.42 3.29
N ILE A 22 -2.49 3.38 3.18
CA ILE A 22 -1.07 3.15 2.89
C ILE A 22 -0.26 3.68 4.08
N LYS A 23 0.51 2.80 4.72
CA LYS A 23 1.33 3.13 5.91
C LYS A 23 2.69 2.47 5.84
N ILE A 24 3.58 2.83 6.77
CA ILE A 24 4.85 2.12 6.96
C ILE A 24 4.65 1.11 8.08
N GLU A 25 4.96 -0.15 7.80
CA GLU A 25 5.01 -1.22 8.79
C GLU A 25 6.45 -1.60 9.10
N GLN A 26 6.69 -2.00 10.34
CA GLN A 26 7.95 -2.59 10.77
C GLN A 26 7.78 -4.09 10.87
N LYS A 27 8.63 -4.85 10.19
CA LYS A 27 8.67 -6.31 10.31
C LYS A 27 10.05 -6.76 10.71
N LEU A 28 10.06 -7.73 11.61
CA LEU A 28 11.28 -8.42 12.01
C LEU A 28 11.78 -9.23 10.81
N ALA A 29 12.90 -8.78 10.24
CA ALA A 29 13.65 -9.59 9.30
C ALA A 29 14.45 -10.61 10.12
N CYS A 30 14.05 -11.87 10.04
CA CYS A 30 14.79 -12.98 10.65
C CYS A 30 16.01 -13.27 9.77
N CYS A 31 17.11 -12.57 10.02
CA CYS A 31 18.41 -12.89 9.43
C CYS A 31 19.25 -13.59 10.50
N CYS A 32 19.91 -14.69 10.11
CA CYS A 32 20.81 -15.48 10.94
C CYS A 32 21.92 -14.56 11.50
N GLY A 33 21.74 -14.00 12.71
CA GLY A 33 22.70 -13.05 13.31
C GLY A 33 22.08 -11.90 14.11
N GLY A 34 20.76 -11.72 14.11
CA GLY A 34 20.08 -10.75 14.99
C GLY A 34 18.78 -10.22 14.39
N SER A 35 17.84 -9.85 15.25
CA SER A 35 16.57 -9.24 14.84
C SER A 35 16.82 -7.83 14.32
N LYS A 36 16.80 -7.65 12.99
CA LYS A 36 16.75 -6.32 12.38
C LYS A 36 15.29 -6.00 12.05
N THR A 37 14.81 -4.87 12.53
CA THR A 37 13.50 -4.32 12.13
C THR A 37 13.68 -3.56 10.82
N SER A 38 12.95 -4.01 9.80
CA SER A 38 12.91 -3.32 8.51
C SER A 38 11.58 -2.60 8.38
N SER A 39 11.62 -1.33 7.99
CA SER A 39 10.43 -0.54 7.67
C SER A 39 10.11 -0.72 6.18
N TYR A 40 8.87 -1.07 5.87
CA TYR A 40 8.39 -1.23 4.49
C TYR A 40 6.99 -0.62 4.35
N PRO A 41 6.66 -0.05 3.18
CA PRO A 41 5.32 0.41 2.94
C PRO A 41 4.36 -0.79 2.82
N SER A 42 3.18 -0.65 3.40
CA SER A 42 2.11 -1.63 3.39
C SER A 42 0.78 -1.00 2.97
N VAL A 43 -0.11 -1.84 2.46
CA VAL A 43 -1.48 -1.49 2.10
C VAL A 43 -2.45 -2.25 3.00
N GLN A 44 -3.49 -1.56 3.47
CA GLN A 44 -4.55 -2.13 4.29
C GLN A 44 -5.90 -1.59 3.82
N LEU A 45 -6.96 -2.39 3.91
CA LEU A 45 -8.31 -1.92 3.61
C LEU A 45 -8.85 -1.02 4.72
N GLY A 46 -9.65 -0.03 4.33
CA GLY A 46 -10.37 0.83 5.25
C GLY A 46 -9.81 2.25 5.34
N LYS A 47 -10.15 2.91 6.44
CA LYS A 47 -9.83 4.31 6.72
C LYS A 47 -8.91 4.41 7.95
N PRO A 48 -8.13 5.49 8.08
CA PRO A 48 -7.41 5.77 9.32
C PRO A 48 -8.37 5.89 10.49
N GLU A 49 -7.89 5.62 11.70
CA GLU A 49 -8.64 5.94 12.90
C GLU A 49 -8.79 7.46 13.05
N SER A 50 -9.86 7.90 13.72
CA SER A 50 -10.21 9.34 13.79
C SER A 50 -9.11 10.19 14.44
N HIS A 51 -8.32 9.60 15.33
CA HIS A 51 -7.27 10.30 16.07
C HIS A 51 -5.96 10.46 15.26
N GLU A 52 -5.76 9.66 14.22
CA GLU A 52 -4.56 9.68 13.36
C GLU A 52 -4.83 10.29 11.98
N ILE A 53 -6.09 10.61 11.65
CA ILE A 53 -6.50 11.06 10.30
C ILE A 53 -5.70 12.28 9.79
N SER A 54 -5.24 13.16 10.67
CA SER A 54 -4.40 14.31 10.31
C SER A 54 -3.01 13.94 9.81
N GLU A 55 -2.55 12.73 10.10
CA GLU A 55 -1.26 12.20 9.63
C GLU A 55 -1.35 11.60 8.22
N TYR A 56 -2.57 11.48 7.69
CA TYR A 56 -2.87 10.89 6.40
C TYR A 56 -3.31 11.96 5.39
N LYS A 57 -2.77 11.87 4.18
CA LYS A 57 -3.30 12.59 3.03
C LYS A 57 -4.29 11.70 2.29
N GLN A 58 -5.49 12.24 2.04
CA GLN A 58 -6.50 11.61 1.22
C GLN A 58 -6.33 12.01 -0.25
N ARG A 59 -6.51 11.05 -1.14
CA ARG A 59 -6.68 11.25 -2.58
C ARG A 59 -7.60 10.21 -3.16
N GLU A 60 -8.20 10.50 -4.30
CA GLU A 60 -9.02 9.55 -5.04
C GLU A 60 -8.23 9.01 -6.23
N VAL A 61 -8.23 7.69 -6.42
CA VAL A 61 -7.62 7.01 -7.56
C VAL A 61 -8.59 5.94 -8.05
N GLU A 62 -9.05 6.06 -9.29
CA GLU A 62 -9.98 5.09 -9.91
C GLU A 62 -11.24 4.80 -9.07
N GLY A 63 -11.77 5.82 -8.37
CA GLY A 63 -12.93 5.69 -7.49
C GLY A 63 -12.63 5.13 -6.09
N VAL A 64 -11.37 4.82 -5.79
CA VAL A 64 -10.92 4.37 -4.46
C VAL A 64 -10.36 5.56 -3.66
N ASN A 65 -10.84 5.72 -2.43
CA ASN A 65 -10.29 6.67 -1.47
C ASN A 65 -9.00 6.12 -0.87
N ILE A 66 -7.86 6.71 -1.24
CA ILE A 66 -6.55 6.33 -0.71
C ILE A 66 -6.14 7.31 0.39
N PHE A 67 -5.90 6.78 1.57
CA PHE A 67 -5.32 7.47 2.71
C PHE A 67 -3.85 7.07 2.84
N CYS A 68 -2.93 7.97 2.50
CA CYS A 68 -1.50 7.71 2.59
C CYS A 68 -0.89 8.45 3.79
N HIS A 69 -0.24 7.71 4.69
CA HIS A 69 0.48 8.28 5.81
C HIS A 69 1.62 9.18 5.30
N SER A 70 1.82 10.35 5.90
CA SER A 70 2.83 11.34 5.49
C SER A 70 4.25 10.77 5.33
N THR A 71 4.68 9.90 6.24
CA THR A 71 5.95 9.16 6.13
C THR A 71 5.99 8.23 4.92
N ALA A 72 4.91 7.51 4.64
CA ALA A 72 4.82 6.62 3.48
C ALA A 72 4.83 7.41 2.18
N GLU A 73 4.17 8.58 2.15
CA GLU A 73 4.19 9.49 1.01
C GLU A 73 5.61 9.95 0.67
N LYS A 74 6.38 10.41 1.66
CA LYS A 74 7.78 10.84 1.46
C LYS A 74 8.67 9.72 0.92
N LEU A 75 8.45 8.49 1.36
CA LEU A 75 9.18 7.32 0.87
C LEU A 75 8.71 6.88 -0.52
N ALA A 76 7.43 7.04 -0.82
CA ALA A 76 6.80 6.61 -2.05
C ALA A 76 6.86 7.66 -3.17
N ASP A 77 7.33 8.88 -2.91
CA ASP A 77 7.49 9.90 -3.96
C ASP A 77 8.45 9.48 -5.06
N THR A 78 9.36 8.55 -4.77
CA THR A 78 10.28 7.93 -5.73
C THR A 78 9.83 6.54 -6.18
N MET A 79 8.59 6.11 -5.87
CA MET A 79 8.12 4.75 -6.13
C MET A 79 6.81 4.73 -6.91
N ASN A 80 6.74 3.81 -7.87
CA ASN A 80 5.50 3.37 -8.48
C ASN A 80 4.97 2.19 -7.68
N ILE A 81 3.72 2.33 -7.24
CA ILE A 81 3.07 1.37 -6.37
C ILE A 81 1.99 0.67 -7.16
N ASP A 82 2.12 -0.64 -7.28
CA ASP A 82 1.04 -1.50 -7.74
C ASP A 82 0.35 -2.14 -6.55
N VAL A 83 -0.94 -1.91 -6.45
CA VAL A 83 -1.81 -2.53 -5.46
C VAL A 83 -2.51 -3.70 -6.12
N ASP A 84 -2.22 -4.91 -5.64
CA ASP A 84 -2.80 -6.14 -6.15
C ASP A 84 -3.36 -7.00 -5.00
N ILE A 85 -4.04 -8.09 -5.35
CA ILE A 85 -4.59 -9.04 -4.40
C ILE A 85 -4.11 -10.45 -4.71
N GLU A 86 -3.34 -11.00 -3.78
CA GLU A 86 -2.84 -12.38 -3.81
C GLU A 86 -3.77 -13.32 -3.05
N GLY A 87 -3.86 -14.57 -3.49
CA GLY A 87 -4.72 -15.60 -2.87
C GLY A 87 -6.03 -15.86 -3.63
N GLU A 88 -6.66 -16.97 -3.25
CA GLU A 88 -7.95 -17.44 -3.76
C GLU A 88 -9.00 -17.41 -2.64
N ASN A 89 -10.10 -16.70 -2.87
CA ASN A 89 -11.28 -16.64 -2.01
C ASN A 89 -10.99 -16.07 -0.59
N ILE A 90 -10.82 -16.93 0.43
CA ILE A 90 -10.90 -16.57 1.86
C ILE A 90 -9.56 -16.06 2.41
N SER A 91 -8.44 -16.45 1.80
CA SER A 91 -7.09 -16.01 2.20
C SER A 91 -6.56 -14.84 1.39
N SER A 92 -7.45 -14.16 0.65
CA SER A 92 -7.08 -13.07 -0.24
C SER A 92 -6.46 -11.92 0.57
N ARG A 93 -5.23 -11.56 0.23
CA ARG A 93 -4.44 -10.53 0.90
C ARG A 93 -4.11 -9.42 -0.08
N MET A 94 -4.36 -8.19 0.35
CA MET A 94 -3.86 -7.01 -0.35
C MET A 94 -2.34 -6.97 -0.26
N VAL A 95 -1.69 -6.85 -1.41
CA VAL A 95 -0.24 -6.76 -1.52
C VAL A 95 0.15 -5.49 -2.25
N MET A 96 1.29 -4.97 -1.83
CA MET A 96 1.93 -3.83 -2.44
C MET A 96 3.14 -4.34 -3.20
N ARG A 97 3.15 -4.17 -4.52
CA ARG A 97 4.30 -4.51 -5.36
C ARG A 97 4.98 -3.22 -5.81
N ARG A 98 6.30 -3.20 -5.71
CA ARG A 98 7.11 -2.16 -6.34
C ARG A 98 7.33 -2.57 -7.78
N LEU A 99 6.89 -1.76 -8.73
CA LEU A 99 7.35 -1.93 -10.11
C LEU A 99 8.83 -1.52 -10.17
N PRO A 100 9.71 -2.27 -10.85
CA PRO A 100 11.01 -1.73 -11.22
C PRO A 100 10.77 -0.42 -11.96
N GLU A 101 11.52 0.62 -11.63
CA GLU A 101 11.49 1.86 -12.40
C GLU A 101 11.66 1.48 -13.87
N LYS A 102 10.75 1.94 -14.73
CA LYS A 102 10.82 1.67 -16.16
C LYS A 102 12.20 2.17 -16.59
N ASN A 103 13.15 1.26 -16.83
CA ASN A 103 14.51 1.62 -17.17
C ASN A 103 14.42 2.46 -18.45
N PRO A 104 14.84 3.74 -18.45
CA PRO A 104 14.65 4.61 -19.60
C PRO A 104 15.48 4.21 -20.84
N ASN A 105 16.17 3.05 -20.77
CA ASN A 105 17.08 2.53 -21.79
C ASN A 105 16.58 1.23 -22.45
N ASN A 106 15.26 0.99 -22.54
CA ASN A 106 14.71 -0.13 -23.32
C ASN A 106 13.68 0.37 -24.34
#